data_AF-A0A7J0HEE3-F1
#
_entry.id   AF-A0A7J0HEE3-F1
#
_cell.length_a   1.000
_cell.length_b   1.000
_cell.length_c   1.000
_cell.angle_alpha   90.00
_cell.angle_beta   90.00
_cell.angle_gamma   90.00
#
_symmetry.space_group_name_H-M   'P 1'
#
loop_
_entity.id
_entity.type
_entity.pdbx_description
1 polymer ?
#
loop_
_entity_poly.entity_id
_entity_poly.type
_entity_poly.pdbx_seq_one_letter_code
_entity_poly.pdbx_strand_id
1 'polypeptide(L)'
;MTTCCFCQCIKDVKPRPFDPNDIYLQFEVFPYEAACSSGGMFVAKSVAPDGFPPYFLRRKGWEIYTKTPKTYELGEALGADISLRARLPEFGFPVSKQESEGVVVGKWYCPFMFVKDGPLRDQMKNSMFYEMTLEQRWENIFTCENNSYGQGNGSSVSLEVEVHREMVTVGGREAVWDENCGVLMGWFGLGSGK
;
A
#
# COMPACT_ATOMS: atom_id res chain seq x y z
N MET A 1 34.49 1.64 5.37
CA MET A 1 34.69 1.85 6.81
C MET A 1 36.02 2.57 7.00
N THR A 2 36.07 3.66 7.77
CA THR A 2 37.34 4.31 8.11
C THR A 2 37.54 4.21 9.62
N THR A 3 38.64 3.60 10.05
CA THR A 3 39.04 3.58 11.45
C THR A 3 39.75 4.90 11.76
N CYS A 4 39.13 5.74 12.62
CA CYS A 4 39.75 6.96 13.11
C CYS A 4 39.67 6.93 14.64
N CYS A 5 40.82 7.02 15.32
CA CYS A 5 41.00 7.22 16.77
C CYS A 5 39.85 6.67 17.65
N PHE A 6 39.88 5.38 17.97
CA PHE A 6 38.95 4.68 18.88
C PHE A 6 37.48 4.62 18.45
N CYS A 7 37.13 4.99 17.21
CA CYS A 7 35.76 4.84 16.69
C CYS A 7 35.71 4.27 15.26
N GLN A 8 34.67 3.45 15.02
CA GLN A 8 34.32 3.02 13.67
C GLN A 8 33.49 4.14 13.01
N CYS A 9 34.11 4.92 12.11
CA CYS A 9 33.41 5.92 11.32
C CYS A 9 32.76 5.22 10.11
N ILE A 10 31.48 4.89 10.27
CA ILE A 10 30.63 4.36 9.19
C ILE A 10 29.92 5.56 8.55
N LYS A 11 30.15 5.75 7.25
CA LYS A 11 29.43 6.73 6.45
C LYS A 11 28.13 6.10 5.97
N ASP A 12 27.02 6.74 6.29
CA ASP A 12 25.71 6.28 5.82
C ASP A 12 25.60 6.47 4.30
N VAL A 13 24.99 5.49 3.64
CA VAL A 13 24.74 5.53 2.20
C VAL A 13 23.49 6.38 1.93
N LYS A 14 23.40 6.99 0.75
CA LYS A 14 22.19 7.70 0.34
C LYS A 14 20.98 6.75 0.37
N PRO A 15 19.79 7.23 0.78
CA PRO A 15 18.57 6.44 0.73
C PRO A 15 18.33 5.90 -0.68
N ARG A 16 17.91 4.64 -0.74
CA ARG A 16 17.49 3.95 -1.97
C ARG A 16 16.02 3.54 -1.84
N PRO A 17 15.34 3.18 -2.95
CA PRO A 17 13.99 2.64 -2.89
C PRO A 17 13.90 1.50 -1.87
N PHE A 18 12.76 1.43 -1.18
CA PHE A 18 12.50 0.36 -0.22
C PHE A 18 12.37 -0.98 -0.96
N ASP A 19 13.15 -1.97 -0.51
CA ASP A 19 13.06 -3.36 -0.96
C ASP A 19 12.84 -4.25 0.27
N PRO A 20 11.66 -4.89 0.40
CA PRO A 20 11.37 -5.81 1.50
C PRO A 20 12.35 -6.96 1.65
N ASN A 21 12.91 -7.43 0.53
CA ASN A 21 13.76 -8.61 0.47
C ASN A 21 15.24 -8.27 0.71
N ASP A 22 15.58 -6.99 0.75
CA ASP A 22 16.92 -6.51 0.99
C ASP A 22 17.25 -6.54 2.50
N ILE A 23 17.99 -7.57 2.91
CA ILE A 23 18.44 -7.76 4.30
C ILE A 23 19.24 -6.59 4.87
N TYR A 24 19.81 -5.72 4.02
CA TYR A 24 20.52 -4.51 4.47
C TYR A 24 19.57 -3.36 4.84
N LEU A 25 18.28 -3.44 4.49
CA LEU A 25 17.24 -2.52 4.92
C LEU A 25 16.45 -3.02 6.14
N GLN A 26 16.78 -4.21 6.65
CA GLN A 26 16.12 -4.83 7.80
C GLN A 26 16.96 -4.67 9.07
N PHE A 27 16.29 -4.28 10.17
CA PHE A 27 16.93 -4.02 11.46
C PHE A 27 16.14 -4.66 12.58
N GLU A 28 16.85 -5.26 13.54
CA GLU A 28 16.27 -5.71 14.79
C GLU A 28 16.42 -4.62 15.84
N VAL A 29 15.29 -4.19 16.42
CA VAL A 29 15.23 -3.22 17.52
C VAL A 29 15.11 -3.97 18.83
N PHE A 30 15.95 -3.63 19.80
CA PHE A 30 15.94 -4.23 21.13
C PHE A 30 16.06 -3.17 22.23
N PRO A 31 15.51 -3.44 23.43
CA PRO A 31 15.68 -2.58 24.58
C PRO A 31 17.16 -2.36 24.90
N TYR A 32 17.51 -1.13 25.26
CA TYR A 32 18.83 -0.77 25.73
C TYR A 32 18.78 -0.53 27.25
N GLU A 33 19.40 -1.44 27.99
CA GLU A 33 19.51 -1.35 29.45
C GLU A 33 20.87 -0.75 29.84
N ALA A 34 20.86 0.43 30.44
CA ALA A 34 22.01 1.04 31.08
C ALA A 34 21.75 1.17 32.59
N ALA A 35 22.81 1.12 33.40
CA ALA A 35 22.73 1.16 34.87
C ALA A 35 21.98 2.38 35.45
N CYS A 36 21.77 3.43 34.64
CA CYS A 36 21.04 4.65 35.02
C CYS A 36 19.91 5.02 34.05
N SER A 37 19.49 4.14 33.14
CA SER A 37 18.38 4.42 32.23
C SER A 37 17.05 4.07 32.89
N SER A 38 16.18 5.05 33.08
CA SER A 38 14.74 4.80 33.18
C SER A 38 14.30 4.17 31.85
N GLY A 39 13.58 3.04 31.88
CA GLY A 39 13.26 2.24 30.69
C GLY A 39 12.65 3.02 29.51
N GLY A 40 12.62 2.39 28.33
CA GLY A 40 12.11 3.02 27.08
C GLY A 40 13.21 3.46 26.10
N MET A 41 14.45 3.06 26.35
CA MET A 41 15.59 3.26 25.44
C MET A 41 15.80 2.03 24.56
N PHE A 42 16.26 2.27 23.33
CA PHE A 42 16.46 1.24 22.33
C PHE A 42 17.81 1.36 21.62
N VAL A 43 18.18 0.27 20.97
CA VAL A 43 19.29 0.20 20.02
C VAL A 43 18.87 -0.74 18.90
N ALA A 44 19.44 -0.55 17.71
CA ALA A 44 19.21 -1.43 16.58
C ALA A 44 20.49 -2.13 16.13
N LYS A 45 20.32 -3.33 15.56
CA LYS A 45 21.37 -4.03 14.81
C LYS A 45 20.86 -4.38 13.41
N SER A 46 21.78 -4.47 12.45
CA SER A 46 21.47 -4.95 11.11
C SER A 46 21.16 -6.44 11.14
N VAL A 47 20.20 -6.87 10.33
CA VAL A 47 19.98 -8.30 10.05
C VAL A 47 21.12 -8.84 9.19
N ALA A 48 21.59 -8.06 8.21
CA ALA A 48 22.79 -8.41 7.44
C ALA A 48 24.03 -8.47 8.35
N PRO A 49 24.84 -9.57 8.32
CA PRO A 49 25.98 -9.77 9.22
C PRO A 49 27.08 -8.69 9.12
N ASP A 50 27.25 -8.12 7.93
CA ASP A 50 28.20 -7.05 7.60
C ASP A 50 27.52 -5.67 7.49
N GLY A 51 26.22 -5.61 7.74
CA GLY A 51 25.43 -4.40 7.64
C GLY A 51 25.54 -3.53 8.90
N PHE A 52 25.34 -2.23 8.71
CA PHE A 52 25.28 -1.26 9.79
C PHE A 52 23.97 -0.48 9.69
N PRO A 53 23.21 -0.33 10.80
CA PRO A 53 22.09 0.58 10.82
C PRO A 53 22.51 2.01 10.49
N PRO A 54 21.60 2.82 9.92
CA PRO A 54 21.82 4.24 9.77
C PRO A 54 22.12 4.88 11.13
N TYR A 55 22.88 5.97 11.13
CA TYR A 55 23.44 6.56 12.34
C TYR A 55 22.42 6.74 13.47
N PHE A 56 21.20 7.18 13.14
CA PHE A 56 20.14 7.42 14.11
C PHE A 56 19.65 6.14 14.82
N LEU A 57 19.67 4.98 14.16
CA LEU A 57 19.32 3.68 14.76
C LEU A 57 20.51 2.99 15.43
N ARG A 58 21.74 3.26 14.95
CA ARG A 58 23.00 2.72 15.51
C ARG A 58 23.37 3.34 16.86
N ARG A 59 22.93 4.58 17.12
CA ARG A 59 23.16 5.25 18.41
C ARG A 59 22.57 4.40 19.54
N LYS A 60 23.29 4.23 20.65
CA LYS A 60 22.74 3.53 21.81
C LYS A 60 21.76 4.44 22.55
N GLY A 61 20.65 3.87 22.98
CA GLY A 61 19.66 4.52 23.83
C GLY A 61 18.85 5.62 23.15
N TRP A 62 18.48 5.42 21.88
CA TRP A 62 17.46 6.27 21.27
C TRP A 62 16.08 5.91 21.81
N GLU A 63 15.17 6.88 21.79
CA GLU A 63 13.80 6.74 22.34
C GLU A 63 12.77 6.85 21.22
N ILE A 64 11.62 6.21 21.41
CA ILE A 64 10.48 6.30 20.50
C ILE A 64 9.47 7.27 21.09
N TYR A 65 9.15 8.33 20.34
CA TYR A 65 8.07 9.24 20.70
C TYR A 65 6.92 9.02 19.74
N THR A 66 5.75 8.68 20.26
CA THR A 66 4.51 8.66 19.49
C THR A 66 3.93 10.07 19.48
N LYS A 67 3.77 10.65 18.28
CA LYS A 67 3.04 11.90 18.10
C LYS A 67 2.08 11.71 16.94
N THR A 68 0.80 11.96 17.17
CA THR A 68 -0.19 12.03 16.09
C THR A 68 0.16 13.24 15.22
N PRO A 69 0.52 13.04 13.94
CA PRO A 69 0.81 14.15 13.05
C PRO A 69 -0.46 14.95 12.81
N LYS A 70 -0.34 16.29 12.75
CA LYS A 70 -1.48 17.17 12.43
C LYS A 70 -1.69 17.35 10.92
N THR A 71 -0.87 16.69 10.12
CA THR A 71 -0.80 16.87 8.66
C THR A 71 -1.70 15.92 7.90
N TYR A 72 -2.27 14.91 8.56
CA TYR A 72 -3.22 13.98 7.97
C TYR A 72 -4.19 13.48 9.04
N GLU A 73 -5.40 13.13 8.63
CA GLU A 73 -6.41 12.46 9.45
C GLU A 73 -6.71 11.11 8.82
N LEU A 74 -6.65 10.03 9.61
CA LEU A 74 -7.03 8.70 9.18
C LEU A 74 -8.45 8.42 9.69
N GLY A 75 -9.40 8.27 8.77
CA GLY A 75 -10.73 7.73 9.07
C GLY A 75 -10.71 6.21 9.30
N GLU A 76 -11.88 5.63 9.54
CA GLU A 76 -12.01 4.19 9.79
C GLU A 76 -11.67 3.34 8.55
N ALA A 77 -10.93 2.24 8.78
CA ALA A 77 -10.52 1.27 7.75
C ALA A 77 -10.48 -0.14 8.36
N LEU A 78 -11.63 -0.83 8.32
CA LEU A 78 -11.80 -2.17 8.94
C LEU A 78 -11.29 -3.32 8.06
N GLY A 79 -10.76 -3.00 6.88
CA GLY A 79 -10.33 -3.97 5.88
C GLY A 79 -11.45 -4.41 4.95
N ALA A 80 -11.43 -5.67 4.51
CA ALA A 80 -12.40 -6.22 3.58
C ALA A 80 -13.72 -6.56 4.28
N ASP A 81 -14.84 -6.04 3.77
CA ASP A 81 -16.16 -6.53 4.13
C ASP A 81 -16.44 -7.80 3.33
N ILE A 82 -16.20 -8.95 3.96
CA ILE A 82 -16.37 -10.27 3.34
C ILE A 82 -17.83 -10.50 2.92
N SER A 83 -18.79 -9.98 3.69
CA SER A 83 -20.22 -10.18 3.41
C SER A 83 -20.66 -9.36 2.21
N LEU A 84 -20.19 -8.12 2.10
CA LEU A 84 -20.48 -7.25 0.98
C LEU A 84 -19.75 -7.71 -0.29
N ARG A 85 -18.46 -8.05 -0.20
CA ARG A 85 -17.66 -8.56 -1.32
C ARG A 85 -18.21 -9.84 -1.94
N ALA A 86 -18.84 -10.70 -1.14
CA ALA A 86 -19.46 -11.94 -1.61
C ALA A 86 -20.78 -11.71 -2.38
N ARG A 87 -21.34 -10.49 -2.34
CA ARG A 87 -22.58 -10.13 -3.03
C ARG A 87 -22.23 -9.36 -4.31
N LEU A 88 -23.09 -9.49 -5.31
CA LEU A 88 -22.98 -8.65 -6.50
C LEU A 88 -23.57 -7.25 -6.21
N PRO A 89 -23.02 -6.17 -6.78
CA PRO A 89 -23.63 -4.85 -6.70
C PRO A 89 -25.07 -4.87 -7.25
N GLU A 90 -25.92 -3.99 -6.75
CA GLU A 90 -27.30 -3.90 -7.24
C GLU A 90 -27.34 -3.54 -8.74
N PHE A 91 -28.11 -4.31 -9.51
CA PHE A 91 -28.32 -4.08 -10.93
C PHE A 91 -29.55 -3.18 -11.15
N GLY A 92 -29.48 -1.94 -10.66
CA GLY A 92 -30.58 -0.97 -10.63
C GLY A 92 -30.41 0.24 -11.55
N PHE A 93 -29.62 0.13 -12.62
CA PHE A 93 -29.23 1.26 -13.48
C PHE A 93 -29.61 1.05 -14.96
N PRO A 94 -29.75 2.13 -15.76
CA PRO A 94 -30.08 2.02 -17.18
C PRO A 94 -28.99 1.30 -17.97
N VAL A 95 -29.38 0.44 -18.92
CA VAL A 95 -28.46 -0.30 -19.81
C VAL A 95 -27.61 0.62 -20.69
N SER A 96 -28.03 1.88 -20.88
CA SER A 96 -27.24 2.91 -21.58
C SER A 96 -26.00 3.37 -20.81
N LYS A 97 -25.89 3.09 -19.51
CA LYS A 97 -24.66 3.36 -18.76
C LYS A 97 -23.62 2.28 -19.08
N GLN A 98 -22.40 2.74 -19.39
CA GLN A 98 -21.26 1.85 -19.64
C GLN A 98 -20.77 1.16 -18.36
N GLU A 99 -20.93 1.82 -17.20
CA GLU A 99 -20.50 1.32 -15.89
C GLU A 99 -21.53 1.69 -14.81
N SER A 100 -21.67 0.85 -13.78
CA SER A 100 -22.41 1.21 -12.58
C SER A 100 -21.57 2.08 -11.65
N GLU A 101 -22.23 2.67 -10.65
CA GLU A 101 -21.50 3.22 -9.50
C GLU A 101 -20.74 2.08 -8.78
N GLY A 102 -19.54 2.40 -8.30
CA GLY A 102 -18.70 1.47 -7.55
C GLY A 102 -19.19 1.33 -6.11
N VAL A 103 -19.23 0.09 -5.64
CA VAL A 103 -19.51 -0.23 -4.23
C VAL A 103 -18.18 -0.56 -3.55
N VAL A 104 -17.79 0.24 -2.55
CA VAL A 104 -16.59 0.00 -1.75
C VAL A 104 -16.83 -1.22 -0.85
N VAL A 105 -16.10 -2.30 -1.09
CA VAL A 105 -16.17 -3.56 -0.34
C VAL A 105 -14.93 -3.83 0.51
N GLY A 106 -14.00 -2.88 0.55
CA GLY A 106 -12.88 -2.92 1.48
C GLY A 106 -12.15 -1.59 1.52
N LYS A 107 -11.60 -1.27 2.70
CA LYS A 107 -10.85 -0.04 2.93
C LYS A 107 -9.65 -0.28 3.84
N TRP A 108 -8.50 0.23 3.43
CA TRP A 108 -7.22 0.15 4.14
C TRP A 108 -6.43 1.45 4.01
N TYR A 109 -5.36 1.58 4.80
CA TYR A 109 -4.31 2.55 4.56
C TYR A 109 -3.03 1.87 4.13
N CYS A 110 -2.42 2.41 3.07
CA CYS A 110 -1.14 1.99 2.54
C CYS A 110 -0.08 3.05 2.89
N PRO A 111 0.98 2.71 3.64
CA PRO A 111 2.09 3.63 3.87
C PRO A 111 2.75 4.09 2.56
N PHE A 112 3.23 5.33 2.52
CA PHE A 112 3.84 5.94 1.32
C PHE A 112 4.98 5.13 0.70
N MET A 113 5.71 4.36 1.51
CA MET A 113 6.86 3.56 1.05
C MET A 113 6.49 2.47 0.03
N PHE A 114 5.20 2.14 -0.11
CA PHE A 114 4.69 1.16 -1.09
C PHE A 114 4.05 1.82 -2.33
N VAL A 115 3.94 3.15 -2.37
CA VAL A 115 3.28 3.88 -3.46
C VAL A 115 4.29 4.81 -4.12
N LYS A 116 4.43 4.75 -5.43
CA LYS A 116 5.28 5.67 -6.20
C LYS A 116 4.43 6.78 -6.81
N ASP A 117 4.28 7.88 -6.08
CA ASP A 117 3.43 9.01 -6.46
C ASP A 117 4.18 10.34 -6.29
N GLY A 118 5.28 10.48 -7.02
CA GLY A 118 6.07 11.71 -7.10
C GLY A 118 7.34 11.74 -6.23
N PRO A 119 7.91 12.93 -5.97
CA PRO A 119 9.13 13.08 -5.19
C PRO A 119 8.94 12.64 -3.73
N LEU A 120 9.81 11.73 -3.26
CA LEU A 120 9.75 11.13 -1.91
C LEU A 120 9.57 12.17 -0.79
N ARG A 121 10.28 13.30 -0.88
CA ARG A 121 10.22 14.36 0.14
C ARG A 121 8.83 14.96 0.27
N ASP A 122 8.15 15.18 -0.85
CA ASP A 122 6.84 15.81 -0.87
C ASP A 122 5.77 14.78 -0.46
N GLN A 123 5.94 13.53 -0.90
CA GLN A 123 5.11 12.41 -0.50
C GLN A 123 5.15 12.18 1.02
N MET A 124 6.34 12.14 1.63
CA MET A 124 6.49 11.99 3.08
C MET A 124 5.85 13.14 3.86
N LYS A 125 5.81 14.35 3.28
CA LYS A 125 5.27 15.54 3.92
C LYS A 125 3.74 15.59 3.85
N ASN A 126 3.17 15.23 2.70
CA ASN A 126 1.76 15.47 2.40
C ASN A 126 0.92 14.19 2.39
N SER A 127 1.53 13.04 2.11
CA SER A 127 0.86 11.77 1.79
C SER A 127 1.56 10.60 2.47
N MET A 128 1.72 10.68 3.80
CA MET A 128 2.36 9.62 4.58
C MET A 128 1.60 8.29 4.50
N PHE A 129 0.26 8.38 4.38
CA PHE A 129 -0.64 7.25 4.20
C PHE A 129 -1.58 7.54 3.02
N TYR A 130 -1.78 6.52 2.20
CA TYR A 130 -2.73 6.51 1.10
C TYR A 130 -3.97 5.72 1.52
N GLU A 131 -5.15 6.28 1.28
CA GLU A 131 -6.38 5.51 1.35
C GLU A 131 -6.43 4.53 0.17
N MET A 132 -6.64 3.26 0.47
CA MET A 132 -6.80 2.19 -0.52
C MET A 132 -8.18 1.58 -0.38
N THR A 133 -8.97 1.64 -1.45
CA THR A 133 -10.31 1.04 -1.53
C THR A 133 -10.29 -0.16 -2.47
N LEU A 134 -11.11 -1.17 -2.15
CA LEU A 134 -11.49 -2.22 -3.08
C LEU A 134 -12.93 -1.96 -3.49
N GLU A 135 -13.17 -1.78 -4.78
CA GLU A 135 -14.49 -1.46 -5.32
C GLU A 135 -14.99 -2.57 -6.25
N GLN A 136 -16.30 -2.82 -6.22
CA GLN A 136 -17.00 -3.69 -7.15
C GLN A 136 -18.02 -2.88 -7.94
N ARG A 137 -18.05 -3.06 -9.26
CA ARG A 137 -18.99 -2.40 -10.17
C ARG A 137 -19.37 -3.32 -11.31
N TRP A 138 -20.47 -3.01 -11.97
CA TRP A 138 -20.84 -3.60 -13.24
C TRP A 138 -20.22 -2.81 -14.39
N GLU A 139 -19.71 -3.51 -15.39
CA GLU A 139 -19.17 -2.92 -16.61
C GLU A 139 -19.84 -3.57 -17.82
N ASN A 140 -20.24 -2.75 -18.78
CA ASN A 140 -20.89 -3.19 -20.01
C ASN A 140 -19.83 -3.69 -20.99
N ILE A 141 -19.79 -5.01 -21.18
CA ILE A 141 -18.83 -5.67 -22.09
C ILE A 141 -19.33 -5.63 -23.54
N PHE A 142 -20.64 -5.58 -23.76
CA PHE A 142 -21.23 -5.55 -25.10
C PHE A 142 -22.68 -5.03 -25.09
N THR A 143 -23.02 -4.21 -26.08
CA THR A 143 -24.39 -3.76 -26.36
C THR A 143 -24.68 -3.86 -27.85
N CYS A 144 -25.80 -4.46 -28.23
CA CYS A 144 -26.33 -4.42 -29.59
C CYS A 144 -27.80 -3.99 -29.60
N GLU A 145 -28.17 -3.14 -30.54
CA GLU A 145 -29.58 -2.83 -30.81
C GLU A 145 -30.17 -3.91 -31.72
N ASN A 146 -31.26 -4.53 -31.29
CA ASN A 146 -31.96 -5.50 -32.12
C ASN A 146 -32.93 -4.76 -33.05
N ASN A 147 -32.47 -4.42 -34.25
CA ASN A 147 -33.30 -3.76 -35.27
C ASN A 147 -34.27 -4.77 -35.90
N SER A 148 -35.39 -5.02 -35.23
CA SER A 148 -36.42 -5.97 -35.70
C SER A 148 -37.30 -5.40 -36.84
N TYR A 149 -36.72 -4.69 -37.80
CA TYR A 149 -37.40 -4.30 -39.04
C TYR A 149 -36.82 -5.07 -40.22
N GLY A 150 -37.34 -6.29 -40.38
CA GLY A 150 -37.28 -7.02 -41.64
C GLY A 150 -36.29 -8.18 -41.66
N GLN A 151 -36.88 -9.34 -41.95
CA GLN A 151 -36.26 -10.50 -42.57
C GLN A 151 -35.64 -11.54 -41.63
N GLY A 152 -36.33 -12.67 -41.55
CA GLY A 152 -35.90 -13.85 -40.83
C GLY A 152 -34.56 -14.36 -41.31
N ASN A 153 -33.61 -14.39 -40.40
CA ASN A 153 -32.68 -15.48 -40.16
C ASN A 153 -32.05 -15.20 -38.81
N GLY A 154 -31.98 -16.21 -37.94
CA GLY A 154 -31.44 -16.05 -36.59
C GLY A 154 -30.05 -15.46 -36.63
N SER A 155 -29.91 -14.19 -36.24
CA SER A 155 -28.62 -13.52 -36.14
C SER A 155 -27.93 -13.99 -34.86
N SER A 156 -27.27 -15.15 -34.92
CA SER A 156 -26.35 -15.56 -33.87
C SER A 156 -25.15 -14.63 -33.89
N VAL A 157 -25.03 -13.75 -32.90
CA VAL A 157 -23.82 -12.95 -32.68
C VAL A 157 -22.90 -13.76 -31.79
N SER A 158 -21.77 -14.21 -32.35
CA SER A 158 -20.68 -14.82 -31.57
C SER A 158 -19.69 -13.74 -31.19
N LEU A 159 -19.41 -13.60 -29.91
CA LEU A 159 -18.48 -12.61 -29.36
C LEU A 159 -17.39 -13.33 -28.57
N GLU A 160 -16.14 -13.04 -28.95
CA GLU A 160 -14.96 -13.37 -28.17
C GLU A 160 -14.42 -12.05 -27.63
N VAL A 161 -14.49 -11.87 -26.31
CA VAL A 161 -14.06 -10.63 -25.64
C VAL A 161 -13.18 -11.02 -24.46
N GLU A 162 -11.98 -10.45 -24.42
CA GLU A 162 -11.11 -10.52 -23.25
C GLU A 162 -11.55 -9.46 -22.24
N VAL A 163 -11.83 -9.86 -21.01
CA VAL A 163 -12.33 -8.98 -19.95
C VAL A 163 -11.37 -9.02 -18.77
N HIS A 164 -10.79 -7.86 -18.45
CA HIS A 164 -10.02 -7.69 -17.23
C HIS A 164 -10.97 -7.59 -16.02
N ARG A 165 -10.84 -8.54 -15.10
CA ARG A 165 -11.75 -8.64 -13.93
C ARG A 165 -11.34 -7.74 -12.78
N GLU A 166 -10.09 -7.28 -12.80
CA GLU A 166 -9.48 -6.49 -11.73
C GLU A 166 -8.60 -5.42 -12.38
N MET A 167 -8.68 -4.21 -11.84
CA MET A 167 -7.89 -3.06 -12.25
C MET A 167 -7.40 -2.34 -11.00
N VAL A 168 -6.15 -1.89 -11.01
CA VAL A 168 -5.57 -1.12 -9.90
C VAL A 168 -5.35 0.31 -10.38
N THR A 169 -5.79 1.29 -9.58
CA THR A 169 -5.58 2.71 -9.89
C THR A 169 -4.94 3.44 -8.72
N VAL A 170 -4.11 4.44 -9.03
CA VAL A 170 -3.50 5.36 -8.06
C VAL A 170 -3.77 6.78 -8.52
N GLY A 171 -4.53 7.54 -7.72
CA GLY A 171 -4.93 8.90 -8.08
C GLY A 171 -5.72 8.98 -9.39
N GLY A 172 -6.57 7.97 -9.67
CA GLY A 172 -7.39 7.88 -10.88
C GLY A 172 -6.65 7.45 -12.15
N ARG A 173 -5.36 7.09 -12.05
CA ARG A 173 -4.57 6.57 -13.17
C ARG A 173 -4.30 5.09 -12.97
N GLU A 174 -4.36 4.30 -14.04
CA GLU A 174 -4.03 2.88 -13.99
C GLU A 174 -2.60 2.68 -13.47
N ALA A 175 -2.45 1.80 -12.50
CA ALA A 175 -1.18 1.50 -11.87
C ALA A 175 -0.42 0.48 -12.71
N VAL A 176 0.88 0.73 -12.92
CA VAL A 176 1.79 -0.25 -13.51
C VAL A 176 2.44 -1.04 -12.39
N TRP A 177 2.35 -2.37 -12.46
CA TRP A 177 3.04 -3.24 -11.52
C TRP A 177 4.56 -3.14 -11.73
N ASP A 178 5.30 -2.90 -10.66
CA ASP A 178 6.75 -2.97 -10.65
C ASP A 178 7.18 -4.23 -9.91
N GLU A 179 7.68 -5.22 -10.65
CA GLU A 179 8.11 -6.53 -10.14
C GLU A 179 9.18 -6.42 -9.04
N ASN A 180 9.90 -5.30 -8.95
CA ASN A 180 10.91 -5.05 -7.92
C ASN A 180 10.30 -4.59 -6.58
N CYS A 181 9.02 -4.23 -6.53
CA CYS A 181 8.33 -3.92 -5.28
C CYS A 181 7.85 -5.23 -4.65
N GLY A 182 8.69 -5.84 -3.79
CA GLY A 182 8.32 -7.04 -3.05
C GLY A 182 6.94 -6.90 -2.38
N VAL A 183 6.13 -7.96 -2.44
CA VAL A 183 4.80 -8.01 -1.84
C VAL A 183 4.94 -8.04 -0.32
N LEU A 184 4.94 -6.87 0.32
CA LEU A 184 4.75 -6.77 1.76
C LEU A 184 3.25 -6.63 2.01
N MET A 185 2.55 -7.77 2.13
CA MET A 185 1.18 -7.83 2.65
C MET A 185 1.18 -7.54 4.17
N GLY A 186 1.60 -6.34 4.55
CA GLY A 186 1.46 -5.80 5.90
C GLY A 186 0.25 -4.90 5.96
N TRP A 187 -0.95 -5.47 6.03
CA TRP A 187 -2.17 -4.69 6.27
C TRP A 187 -2.16 -4.22 7.72
N PHE A 188 -2.05 -2.90 7.95
CA PHE A 188 -2.20 -2.33 9.29
C PHE A 188 -3.68 -2.07 9.57
N GLY A 189 -4.34 -3.04 10.21
CA GLY A 189 -5.62 -2.79 10.88
C GLY A 189 -5.37 -2.23 12.27
N LEU A 190 -5.77 -0.98 12.54
CA LEU A 190 -5.88 -0.49 13.92
C LEU A 190 -7.12 -1.14 14.54
N GLY A 191 -6.95 -2.36 15.06
CA GLY A 191 -7.93 -2.97 15.94
C GLY A 191 -7.96 -2.19 17.24
N SER A 192 -9.10 -1.60 17.57
CA SER A 192 -9.39 -1.13 18.92
C SER A 192 -9.40 -2.35 19.84
N GLY A 193 -8.34 -2.49 20.63
CA GLY A 193 -8.29 -3.47 21.71
C GLY A 193 -9.47 -3.24 22.66
N LYS A 194 -10.23 -4.31 22.90
CA LYS A 194 -11.10 -4.41 24.07
C LYS A 194 -10.28 -4.92 25.25
#